data_AF-A0A2V9Z6D5-F1
#
_entry.id   AF-A0A2V9Z6D5-F1
#
_cell.length_a   1.000
_cell.length_b   1.000
_cell.length_c   1.000
_cell.angle_alpha   90.00
_cell.angle_beta   90.00
_cell.angle_gamma   90.00
#
_symmetry.space_group_name_H-M   'P 1'
#
loop_
_entity.id
_entity.type
_entity.pdbx_description
1 polymer ?
#
loop_
_entity_poly.entity_id
_entity_poly.type
_entity_poly.pdbx_seq_one_letter_code
_entity_poly.pdbx_strand_id
1 'polypeptide(L)'
;MDEPALSDPKGESNGVDWRAMAAEQSEIARPALYVVATPIGNLEDITLRAVRVLKQADLIACEDTRQTQKLLNHYGISTPTTSYHEHNELTRAAELVKQAEEGRAIALVSDAGMPAISDPGYRLVSLAIRHGIPVIPIPGASAFVAALAASGLPTDSFRFSG
;
A
#
# COMPACT_ATOMS: atom_id res chain seq x y z
N MET A 1 -5.69 -58.42 8.90
CA MET A 1 -4.51 -57.65 9.30
C MET A 1 -5.02 -56.23 9.45
N ASP A 2 -5.27 -55.85 10.70
CA ASP A 2 -5.82 -54.53 11.04
C ASP A 2 -4.68 -53.51 11.05
N GLU A 3 -4.80 -52.43 10.28
CA GLU A 3 -3.98 -51.23 10.46
C GLU A 3 -4.46 -50.50 11.72
N PRO A 4 -3.57 -50.11 12.65
CA PRO A 4 -3.99 -49.33 13.80
C PRO A 4 -4.25 -47.88 13.36
N ALA A 5 -5.42 -47.36 13.72
CA ALA A 5 -5.72 -45.94 13.65
C ALA A 5 -4.67 -45.17 14.47
N LEU A 6 -3.85 -44.35 13.79
CA LEU A 6 -3.09 -43.30 14.47
C LEU A 6 -4.12 -42.32 15.04
N SER A 7 -4.32 -42.40 16.36
CA SER A 7 -4.99 -41.36 17.12
C SER A 7 -4.11 -40.11 17.08
N ASP A 8 -4.54 -39.09 16.36
CA ASP A 8 -3.96 -37.75 16.48
C ASP A 8 -4.15 -37.27 17.93
N PRO A 9 -3.07 -37.03 18.70
CA PRO A 9 -3.20 -36.43 20.00
C PRO A 9 -3.56 -34.95 19.79
N LYS A 10 -4.45 -34.44 20.64
CA LYS A 10 -4.85 -33.03 20.71
C LYS A 10 -3.61 -32.11 20.71
N GLY A 11 -3.23 -31.62 19.53
CA GLY A 11 -2.41 -30.43 19.37
C GLY A 11 -3.37 -29.27 19.17
N GLU A 12 -3.50 -28.41 20.17
CA GLU A 12 -4.10 -27.09 19.99
C GLU A 12 -3.29 -26.38 18.89
N SER A 13 -3.82 -26.39 17.67
CA SER A 13 -3.32 -25.49 16.65
C SER A 13 -3.75 -24.10 17.12
N ASN A 14 -2.78 -23.22 17.34
CA ASN A 14 -2.99 -21.77 17.23
C ASN A 14 -3.30 -21.45 15.75
N GLY A 15 -4.34 -22.07 15.22
CA GLY A 15 -4.79 -21.94 13.85
C GLY A 15 -5.26 -20.52 13.65
N VAL A 16 -4.57 -19.80 12.79
CA VAL A 16 -4.99 -18.47 12.36
C VAL A 16 -6.37 -18.62 11.73
N ASP A 17 -7.38 -18.06 12.38
CA ASP A 17 -8.73 -18.01 11.81
C ASP A 17 -8.75 -16.95 10.70
N TRP A 18 -8.39 -17.39 9.51
CA TRP A 18 -8.37 -16.58 8.29
C TRP A 18 -9.76 -16.02 7.94
N ARG A 19 -10.86 -16.63 8.42
CA ARG A 19 -12.23 -16.17 8.17
C ARG A 19 -12.59 -15.01 9.08
N ALA A 20 -12.29 -15.12 10.38
CA ALA A 20 -12.47 -14.02 11.32
C ALA A 20 -11.59 -12.81 10.94
N MET A 21 -10.33 -13.03 10.57
CA MET A 21 -9.43 -11.96 10.13
C MET A 21 -9.88 -11.29 8.82
N ALA A 22 -10.46 -12.02 7.88
CA ALA A 22 -10.97 -11.44 6.62
C ALA A 22 -12.21 -10.56 6.84
N ALA A 23 -13.08 -10.89 7.79
CA ALA A 23 -14.27 -10.12 8.12
C ALA A 23 -13.95 -8.76 8.78
N GLU A 24 -12.89 -8.71 9.60
CA GLU A 24 -12.40 -7.51 10.28
C GLU A 24 -11.68 -6.51 9.34
N GLN A 25 -11.26 -6.97 8.15
CA GLN A 25 -10.49 -6.18 7.17
C GLN A 25 -11.36 -5.40 6.16
N SER A 26 -12.67 -5.26 6.43
CA SER A 26 -13.61 -4.63 5.50
C SER A 26 -13.52 -3.10 5.47
N GLU A 27 -13.10 -2.47 6.56
CA GLU A 27 -12.92 -1.01 6.68
C GLU A 27 -11.45 -0.63 6.85
N ILE A 28 -11.10 0.58 6.41
CA ILE A 28 -9.78 1.16 6.65
C ILE A 28 -9.76 1.99 7.95
N ALA A 29 -8.64 1.93 8.66
CA ALA A 29 -8.39 2.77 9.83
C ALA A 29 -8.32 4.26 9.46
N ARG A 30 -8.80 5.10 10.38
CA ARG A 30 -8.81 6.57 10.32
C ARG A 30 -8.51 7.13 11.71
N PRO A 31 -7.68 8.19 11.85
CA PRO A 31 -6.85 8.79 10.80
C PRO A 31 -5.68 7.87 10.39
N ALA A 32 -5.24 7.95 9.13
CA ALA A 32 -4.07 7.20 8.66
C ALA A 32 -3.54 7.74 7.31
N LEU A 33 -2.25 7.51 7.08
CA LEU A 33 -1.61 7.63 5.77
C LEU A 33 -1.34 6.22 5.21
N TYR A 34 -2.02 5.88 4.11
CA TYR A 34 -1.78 4.64 3.37
C TYR A 34 -0.74 4.88 2.27
N VAL A 35 0.34 4.11 2.25
CA VAL A 35 1.32 4.16 1.16
C VAL A 35 1.03 2.99 0.21
N VAL A 36 0.49 3.28 -0.96
CA VAL A 36 -0.15 2.27 -1.81
C VAL A 36 0.62 2.08 -3.11
N ALA A 37 1.16 0.87 -3.31
CA ALA A 37 1.81 0.53 -4.56
C ALA A 37 0.83 0.45 -5.73
N THR A 38 1.22 0.98 -6.88
CA THR A 38 0.49 0.94 -8.15
C THR A 38 1.17 -0.01 -9.14
N PRO A 39 0.46 -0.51 -10.16
CA PRO A 39 1.05 -1.32 -11.23
C PRO A 39 2.26 -0.66 -11.92
N ILE A 40 3.21 -1.48 -12.38
CA ILE A 40 4.42 -1.05 -13.13
C ILE A 40 4.33 -1.35 -14.64
N GLY A 41 3.13 -1.59 -15.17
CA GLY A 41 2.89 -1.82 -16.59
C GLY A 41 1.76 -2.79 -16.91
N ASN A 42 1.43 -3.72 -16.00
CA ASN A 42 0.28 -4.61 -16.12
C ASN A 42 -0.74 -4.30 -15.03
N LEU A 43 -1.96 -3.91 -15.41
CA LEU A 43 -3.00 -3.51 -14.46
C LEU A 43 -3.30 -4.60 -13.42
N GLU A 44 -3.19 -5.87 -13.79
CA GLU A 44 -3.45 -7.03 -12.91
C GLU A 44 -2.49 -7.11 -11.71
N ASP A 45 -1.36 -6.40 -11.73
CA ASP A 45 -0.39 -6.39 -10.63
C ASP A 45 -0.85 -5.56 -9.42
N ILE A 46 -2.02 -4.88 -9.50
CA ILE A 46 -2.61 -4.23 -8.35
C ILE A 46 -3.14 -5.27 -7.35
N THR A 47 -2.97 -5.01 -6.05
CA THR A 47 -3.54 -5.91 -5.04
C THR A 47 -5.01 -5.60 -4.78
N LEU A 48 -5.79 -6.61 -4.41
CA LEU A 48 -7.18 -6.41 -3.96
C LEU A 48 -7.26 -5.44 -2.77
N ARG A 49 -6.24 -5.43 -1.90
CA ARG A 49 -6.13 -4.51 -0.77
C ARG A 49 -5.91 -3.08 -1.23
N ALA A 50 -5.06 -2.84 -2.23
CA ALA A 50 -4.85 -1.52 -2.81
C ALA A 50 -6.16 -0.97 -3.40
N VAL A 51 -6.89 -1.76 -4.19
CA VAL A 51 -8.19 -1.35 -4.75
C VAL A 51 -9.17 -0.98 -3.63
N ARG A 52 -9.28 -1.79 -2.57
CA ARG A 52 -10.17 -1.50 -1.43
C ARG A 52 -9.78 -0.21 -0.72
N VAL A 53 -8.49 -0.04 -0.39
CA VAL A 53 -7.99 1.15 0.31
C VAL A 53 -8.24 2.41 -0.51
N LEU A 54 -7.92 2.38 -1.82
CA LEU A 54 -8.12 3.51 -2.70
C LEU A 54 -9.61 3.87 -2.86
N LYS A 55 -10.53 2.89 -2.78
CA LYS A 55 -11.98 3.14 -2.77
C LYS A 55 -12.52 3.75 -1.47
N GLN A 56 -11.85 3.52 -0.34
CA GLN A 56 -12.33 3.94 0.98
C GLN A 56 -11.60 5.16 1.55
N ALA A 57 -10.42 5.49 1.02
CA ALA A 57 -9.68 6.69 1.41
C ALA A 57 -10.50 7.94 1.13
N ASP A 58 -10.29 8.99 1.93
CA ASP A 58 -10.98 10.26 1.78
C ASP A 58 -10.34 11.14 0.69
N LEU A 59 -9.05 10.92 0.43
CA LEU A 59 -8.27 11.63 -0.58
C LEU A 59 -7.08 10.77 -1.06
N ILE A 60 -6.78 10.84 -2.35
CA ILE A 60 -5.58 10.23 -2.95
C ILE A 60 -4.58 11.33 -3.33
N ALA A 61 -3.42 11.35 -2.71
CA ALA A 61 -2.26 12.15 -3.12
C ALA A 61 -1.47 11.38 -4.17
N CYS A 62 -1.24 11.98 -5.35
CA CYS A 62 -0.60 11.31 -6.48
C CYS A 62 0.29 12.27 -7.28
N GLU A 63 1.30 11.73 -7.96
CA GLU A 63 2.27 12.52 -8.73
C GLU A 63 1.64 13.18 -9.97
N ASP A 64 1.11 12.38 -10.92
CA ASP A 64 0.26 12.86 -12.02
C ASP A 64 -1.19 12.39 -11.82
N THR A 65 -2.08 13.35 -11.55
CA THR A 65 -3.52 13.09 -11.38
C THR A 65 -4.17 12.53 -12.64
N ARG A 66 -3.67 12.86 -13.84
CA ARG A 66 -4.22 12.36 -15.12
C ARG A 66 -3.85 10.90 -15.35
N GLN A 67 -2.63 10.49 -15.00
CA GLN A 67 -2.23 9.08 -15.10
C GLN A 67 -2.96 8.25 -14.05
N THR A 68 -2.97 8.73 -12.81
CA THR A 68 -3.69 8.10 -11.71
C THR A 68 -5.17 7.94 -12.05
N GLN A 69 -5.82 8.94 -12.66
CA GLN A 69 -7.24 8.85 -13.04
C GLN A 69 -7.53 7.68 -13.99
N LYS A 70 -6.60 7.30 -14.89
CA LYS A 70 -6.80 6.14 -15.78
C LYS A 70 -6.87 4.83 -14.98
N LEU A 71 -5.96 4.67 -14.01
CA LEU A 71 -5.95 3.54 -13.08
C LEU A 71 -7.25 3.51 -12.26
N LEU A 72 -7.63 4.64 -11.68
CA LEU A 72 -8.84 4.76 -10.85
C LEU A 72 -10.11 4.43 -11.67
N ASN A 73 -10.20 4.93 -12.90
CA ASN A 73 -11.32 4.63 -13.80
C ASN A 73 -11.43 3.14 -14.11
N HIS A 74 -10.30 2.47 -14.41
CA HIS A 74 -10.27 1.03 -14.69
C HIS A 74 -10.84 0.21 -13.52
N TYR A 75 -10.54 0.61 -12.29
CA TYR A 75 -10.99 -0.09 -11.07
C TYR A 75 -12.31 0.43 -10.48
N GLY A 76 -12.96 1.39 -11.14
CA GLY A 76 -14.19 2.03 -10.66
C GLY A 76 -14.01 2.72 -9.31
N ILE A 77 -12.94 3.49 -9.17
CA ILE A 77 -12.59 4.25 -7.97
C ILE A 77 -12.94 5.73 -8.18
N SER A 78 -13.80 6.28 -7.32
CA SER A 78 -14.31 7.65 -7.42
C SER A 78 -13.70 8.62 -6.39
N THR A 79 -12.74 8.15 -5.60
CA THR A 79 -12.07 8.93 -4.56
C THR A 79 -11.38 10.16 -5.17
N PRO A 80 -11.54 11.36 -4.58
CA PRO A 80 -10.91 12.56 -5.10
C PRO A 80 -9.38 12.47 -5.05
N THR A 81 -8.72 13.08 -6.03
CA THR A 81 -7.27 13.14 -6.13
C THR A 81 -6.73 14.54 -5.88
N THR A 82 -5.53 14.66 -5.33
CA THR A 82 -4.74 15.89 -5.30
C THR A 82 -3.32 15.62 -5.80
N SER A 83 -2.69 16.62 -6.42
CA SER A 83 -1.33 16.48 -6.91
C SER A 83 -0.30 16.62 -5.79
N TYR A 84 0.65 15.69 -5.75
CA TYR A 84 1.74 15.62 -4.80
C TYR A 84 2.99 15.14 -5.52
N HIS A 85 3.89 16.07 -5.83
CA HIS A 85 5.10 15.84 -6.61
C HIS A 85 6.25 16.70 -6.06
N GLU A 86 7.49 16.44 -6.50
CA GLU A 86 8.70 17.06 -5.90
C GLU A 86 8.61 18.59 -5.71
N HIS A 87 8.07 19.30 -6.71
CA HIS A 87 7.95 20.76 -6.67
C HIS A 87 7.00 21.33 -5.60
N ASN A 88 6.01 20.56 -5.15
CA ASN A 88 5.00 21.03 -4.19
C ASN A 88 5.00 20.25 -2.87
N GLU A 89 5.92 19.29 -2.73
CA GLU A 89 5.95 18.33 -1.64
C GLU A 89 5.98 19.00 -0.26
N LEU A 90 6.72 20.11 -0.13
CA LEU A 90 6.91 20.81 1.14
C LEU A 90 5.61 21.44 1.67
N THR A 91 4.85 22.11 0.80
CA THR A 91 3.57 22.72 1.18
C THR A 91 2.47 21.67 1.28
N ARG A 92 2.37 20.77 0.30
CA ARG A 92 1.33 19.74 0.26
C ARG A 92 1.44 18.72 1.38
N ALA A 93 2.65 18.35 1.81
CA ALA A 93 2.81 17.41 2.92
C ALA A 93 2.17 17.94 4.21
N ALA A 94 2.35 19.23 4.52
CA ALA A 94 1.76 19.85 5.70
C ALA A 94 0.23 19.89 5.63
N GLU A 95 -0.34 20.23 4.47
CA GLU A 95 -1.78 20.24 4.24
C GLU A 95 -2.42 18.85 4.38
N LEU A 96 -1.76 17.82 3.85
CA LEU A 96 -2.21 16.44 3.92
C LEU A 96 -2.12 15.88 5.34
N VAL A 97 -1.05 16.20 6.07
CA VAL A 97 -0.91 15.82 7.49
C VAL A 97 -2.00 16.47 8.32
N LYS A 98 -2.26 17.76 8.14
CA LYS A 98 -3.36 18.45 8.84
C LYS A 98 -4.71 17.77 8.57
N GLN A 99 -4.99 17.42 7.32
CA GLN A 99 -6.20 16.70 6.95
C GLN A 99 -6.30 15.32 7.62
N ALA A 100 -5.18 14.60 7.74
CA ALA A 100 -5.14 13.35 8.49
C ALA A 100 -5.37 13.59 10.00
N GLU A 101 -4.79 14.63 10.61
CA GLU A 101 -5.08 14.99 12.02
C GLU A 101 -6.57 15.28 12.27
N GLU A 102 -7.27 15.78 11.26
CA GLU A 102 -8.72 16.00 11.27
C GLU A 102 -9.56 14.71 11.12
N GLY A 103 -8.92 13.54 11.13
CA GLY A 103 -9.59 12.23 11.11
C GLY A 103 -9.66 11.56 9.74
N ARG A 104 -9.00 12.11 8.71
CA ARG A 104 -9.07 11.54 7.34
C ARG A 104 -8.09 10.38 7.13
N ALA A 105 -8.48 9.46 6.25
CA ALA A 105 -7.58 8.52 5.60
C ALA A 105 -7.06 9.11 4.28
N ILE A 106 -5.75 9.29 4.19
CA ILE A 106 -5.06 9.76 2.99
C ILE A 106 -4.33 8.58 2.35
N ALA A 107 -4.50 8.36 1.05
CA ALA A 107 -3.70 7.41 0.30
C ALA A 107 -2.64 8.16 -0.52
N LEU A 108 -1.38 7.72 -0.45
CA LEU A 108 -0.28 8.16 -1.29
C LEU A 108 -0.01 7.10 -2.34
N VAL A 109 0.02 7.49 -3.61
CA VAL A 109 0.39 6.66 -4.76
C VAL A 109 1.46 7.37 -5.60
N SER A 110 2.28 6.60 -6.32
CA SER A 110 3.14 7.09 -7.41
C SER A 110 2.58 6.63 -8.75
N ASP A 111 3.11 7.19 -9.84
CA ASP A 111 2.67 6.86 -11.20
C ASP A 111 2.83 5.36 -11.51
N ALA A 112 3.86 4.73 -10.95
CA ALA A 112 4.11 3.30 -11.07
C ALA A 112 4.96 2.77 -9.90
N GLY A 113 4.53 1.67 -9.29
CA GLY A 113 5.30 0.95 -8.28
C GLY A 113 5.07 1.45 -6.86
N MET A 114 6.12 1.39 -6.03
CA MET A 114 6.03 1.69 -4.60
C MET A 114 6.38 3.16 -4.32
N PRO A 115 5.44 3.96 -3.79
CA PRO A 115 5.71 5.36 -3.49
C PRO A 115 6.86 5.53 -2.47
N ALA A 116 7.52 6.69 -2.52
CA ALA A 116 8.70 7.02 -1.73
C ALA A 116 9.99 6.23 -2.05
N ILE A 117 9.97 5.33 -3.05
CA ILE A 117 11.18 4.68 -3.57
C ILE A 117 11.49 5.27 -4.95
N SER A 118 12.52 6.11 -5.04
CA SER A 118 12.83 6.93 -6.23
C SER A 118 11.71 7.89 -6.67
N ASP A 119 10.62 7.94 -5.92
CA ASP A 119 9.45 8.79 -6.15
C ASP A 119 9.23 9.77 -4.97
N PRO A 120 8.43 10.84 -5.14
CA PRO A 120 7.95 11.67 -4.03
C PRO A 120 7.25 10.85 -2.94
N GLY A 121 7.28 11.32 -1.69
CA GLY A 121 6.57 10.67 -0.58
C GLY A 121 7.33 10.66 0.72
N TYR A 122 8.66 10.68 0.66
CA TYR A 122 9.51 10.68 1.86
C TYR A 122 9.11 11.78 2.85
N ARG A 123 8.82 13.00 2.38
CA ARG A 123 8.48 14.11 3.27
C ARG A 123 7.12 13.90 3.95
N LEU A 124 6.10 13.48 3.21
CA LEU A 124 4.77 13.21 3.77
C LEU A 124 4.81 12.07 4.77
N VAL A 125 5.49 10.96 4.46
CA VAL A 125 5.68 9.84 5.39
C VAL A 125 6.40 10.31 6.66
N SER A 126 7.50 11.05 6.51
CA SER A 126 8.27 11.57 7.65
C SER A 126 7.47 12.54 8.52
N LEU A 127 6.61 13.36 7.92
CA LEU A 127 5.76 14.28 8.67
C LEU A 127 4.61 13.56 9.36
N ALA A 128 3.97 12.59 8.69
CA ALA A 128 2.92 11.76 9.28
C ALA A 128 3.42 11.04 10.55
N ILE A 129 4.60 10.41 10.48
CA ILE A 129 5.24 9.75 11.63
C ILE A 129 5.47 10.75 12.78
N ARG A 130 6.02 11.93 12.48
CA ARG A 130 6.27 12.97 13.49
C ARG A 130 5.01 13.46 14.20
N HIS A 131 3.87 13.45 13.51
CA HIS A 131 2.57 13.85 14.05
C HIS A 131 1.78 12.69 14.65
N GLY A 132 2.37 11.49 14.76
CA GLY A 132 1.69 10.31 15.33
C GLY A 132 0.56 9.76 14.45
N ILE A 133 0.52 10.14 13.17
CA ILE A 133 -0.43 9.57 12.20
C ILE A 133 0.06 8.17 11.82
N PRO A 134 -0.78 7.13 11.93
CA PRO A 134 -0.42 5.78 11.46
C PRO A 134 -0.03 5.79 9.98
N VAL A 135 1.17 5.29 9.67
CA VAL A 135 1.61 5.05 8.29
C VAL A 135 1.46 3.56 7.98
N ILE A 136 0.59 3.24 7.03
CA ILE A 136 0.19 1.87 6.71
C ILE A 136 0.64 1.53 5.28
N PRO A 137 1.72 0.75 5.11
CA PRO A 137 2.15 0.32 3.78
C PRO A 137 1.21 -0.73 3.21
N ILE A 138 0.82 -0.58 1.94
CA ILE A 138 0.11 -1.57 1.14
C ILE A 138 1.10 -2.16 0.13
N PRO A 139 1.58 -3.40 0.35
CA PRO A 139 2.49 -4.08 -0.57
C PRO A 139 1.90 -4.18 -1.97
N GLY A 140 2.79 -4.21 -2.96
CA GLY A 140 2.45 -4.39 -4.37
C GLY A 140 3.71 -4.34 -5.23
N ALA A 141 3.54 -3.98 -6.49
CA ALA A 141 4.59 -4.01 -7.49
C ALA A 141 5.80 -3.12 -7.13
N SER A 142 7.00 -3.64 -7.37
CA SER A 142 8.27 -2.91 -7.27
C SER A 142 9.20 -3.43 -8.36
N ALA A 143 9.58 -2.55 -9.29
CA ALA A 143 10.33 -2.93 -10.48
C ALA A 143 11.69 -3.56 -10.14
N PHE A 144 12.45 -2.96 -9.22
CA PHE A 144 13.77 -3.48 -8.86
C PHE A 144 13.70 -4.84 -8.14
N VAL A 145 12.67 -5.06 -7.30
CA VAL A 145 12.47 -6.35 -6.62
C VAL A 145 12.08 -7.42 -7.62
N ALA A 146 11.16 -7.12 -8.55
CA ALA A 146 10.75 -8.05 -9.59
C ALA A 146 11.94 -8.44 -10.49
N ALA A 147 12.75 -7.45 -10.90
CA ALA A 147 13.95 -7.68 -11.69
C ALA A 147 14.98 -8.53 -10.94
N LEU A 148 15.26 -8.22 -9.67
CA LEU A 148 16.20 -8.98 -8.85
C LEU A 148 15.75 -10.44 -8.68
N ALA A 149 14.46 -10.66 -8.38
CA ALA A 149 13.89 -12.00 -8.21
C ALA A 149 14.02 -12.87 -9.48
N ALA A 150 13.97 -12.26 -10.67
CA ALA A 150 14.11 -12.96 -11.95
C ALA A 150 15.56 -12.99 -12.48
N SER A 151 16.52 -12.35 -11.81
CA SER A 151 17.86 -12.10 -12.35
C SER A 151 18.80 -13.31 -12.35
N GLY A 152 18.54 -14.31 -11.51
CA GLY A 152 19.49 -15.40 -11.24
C GLY A 152 20.73 -14.98 -10.43
N LEU A 153 20.78 -13.75 -9.90
CA LEU A 153 21.83 -13.27 -9.02
C LEU A 153 21.57 -13.66 -7.55
N PRO A 154 22.58 -13.64 -6.67
CA PRO A 154 22.37 -13.77 -5.23
C PRO A 154 21.41 -12.71 -4.69
N THR A 155 20.45 -13.12 -3.86
CA THR A 155 19.37 -12.26 -3.34
C THR A 155 19.37 -12.13 -1.81
N ASP A 156 20.36 -12.71 -1.13
CA ASP A 156 20.57 -12.60 0.32
C ASP A 156 21.03 -11.20 0.76
N SER A 157 21.68 -10.45 -0.13
CA SER A 157 22.06 -9.05 0.08
C SER A 157 22.17 -8.32 -1.26
N PHE A 158 21.59 -7.12 -1.34
CA PHE A 158 21.64 -6.27 -2.54
C PHE A 158 21.64 -4.78 -2.17
N ARG A 159 22.00 -3.92 -3.12
CA ARG A 159 21.96 -2.46 -3.00
C ARG A 159 21.13 -1.87 -4.12
N PHE A 160 20.11 -1.08 -3.76
CA PHE A 160 19.36 -0.23 -4.68
C PHE A 160 19.99 1.16 -4.74
N SER A 161 20.13 1.76 -5.94
CA SER A 161 20.76 3.08 -6.14
C SER A 161 20.00 4.00 -7.11
N GLY A 162 18.70 3.72 -7.33
CA GLY A 162 17.90 4.39 -8.35
C GLY A 162 17.43 3.42 -9.43
#